data_AF-A0A7C5DTW2-F1
#
_entry.id   AF-A0A7C5DTW2-F1
#
_cell.length_a   1.000
_cell.length_b   1.000
_cell.length_c   1.000
_cell.angle_alpha   90.00
_cell.angle_beta   90.00
_cell.angle_gamma   90.00
#
_symmetry.space_group_name_H-M   'P 1'
#
loop_
_entity.id
_entity.type
_entity.pdbx_description
1 polymer ?
#
loop_
_entity_poly.entity_id
_entity_poly.type
_entity_poly.pdbx_seq_one_letter_code
_entity_poly.pdbx_strand_id
1 'polypeptide(L)'
;MTRILFPLSKIKFNKALLFYALIFIVCLAVIGSFVWLREAGKLQGLSLSQVLGKLSAGLIQKKVLVSEDAVNTNNLNITLPVGQNVYEETAEAGEGITHLARKALKQYLDEQGSDLDLTPEHKVYIEDYMQKKTGDRWLQLGEKVSFSKELIEEAINKAQELTPQQLDNLKVYSSQIIS
;
A
#
# COMPACT_ATOMS: atom_id res chain seq x y z
N MET A 1 2.16 55.83 46.45
CA MET A 1 1.49 54.73 45.72
C MET A 1 1.69 54.95 44.23
N THR A 2 2.72 54.34 43.65
CA THR A 2 3.05 54.46 42.23
C THR A 2 2.31 53.39 41.44
N ARG A 3 1.34 53.80 40.61
CA ARG A 3 0.61 52.90 39.70
C ARG A 3 1.48 52.63 38.47
N ILE A 4 1.94 51.38 38.33
CA ILE A 4 2.71 50.93 37.18
C ILE A 4 1.70 50.67 36.04
N LEU A 5 1.73 51.52 35.01
CA LEU A 5 0.89 51.40 33.83
C LEU A 5 1.66 50.56 32.78
N PHE A 6 1.26 49.31 32.58
CA PHE A 6 1.82 48.47 31.53
C PHE A 6 1.28 48.92 30.16
N PRO A 7 2.14 49.31 29.20
CA PRO A 7 1.68 49.62 27.86
C PRO A 7 1.23 48.32 27.16
N LEU A 8 -0.05 48.23 26.84
CA LEU A 8 -0.60 47.15 26.03
C LEU A 8 0.00 47.22 24.62
N SER A 9 0.91 46.29 24.34
CA SER A 9 1.48 46.08 23.01
C SER A 9 0.36 45.80 22.01
N LYS A 10 0.26 46.60 20.95
CA LYS A 10 -0.67 46.37 19.83
C LYS A 10 -0.17 45.15 19.05
N ILE A 11 -0.71 43.98 19.39
CA ILE A 11 -0.52 42.73 18.65
C ILE A 11 -1.01 42.94 17.21
N LYS A 12 -0.09 42.96 16.26
CA LYS A 12 -0.41 43.01 14.83
C LYS A 12 -0.90 41.63 14.41
N PHE A 13 -2.21 41.46 14.32
CA PHE A 13 -2.84 40.23 13.86
C PHE A 13 -2.54 40.01 12.37
N ASN A 14 -1.61 39.11 12.08
CA ASN A 14 -1.37 38.64 10.73
C ASN A 14 -2.56 37.75 10.30
N LYS A 15 -3.14 38.01 9.12
CA LYS A 15 -4.27 37.21 8.59
C LYS A 15 -3.97 35.71 8.59
N ALA A 16 -2.70 35.33 8.34
CA ALA A 16 -2.23 33.95 8.41
C ALA A 16 -2.36 33.35 9.83
N LEU A 17 -2.03 34.10 10.89
CA LEU A 17 -2.16 33.65 12.27
C LEU A 17 -3.63 33.43 12.67
N LEU A 18 -4.51 34.33 12.21
CA LEU A 18 -5.96 34.17 12.35
C LEU A 18 -6.48 32.93 11.61
N PHE A 19 -5.94 32.64 10.43
CA PHE A 19 -6.30 31.46 9.65
C PHE A 19 -5.86 30.16 10.34
N TYR A 20 -4.62 30.12 10.87
CA TYR A 20 -4.14 28.98 11.65
C TYR A 20 -4.93 28.78 12.94
N ALA A 21 -5.31 29.86 13.64
CA ALA A 21 -6.15 29.75 14.83
C ALA A 21 -7.54 29.19 14.50
N LEU A 22 -8.13 29.59 13.37
CA LEU A 22 -9.41 29.06 12.91
C LEU A 22 -9.31 27.57 12.54
N ILE A 23 -8.27 27.18 11.81
CA ILE A 23 -8.00 25.76 11.49
C ILE A 23 -7.80 24.93 12.76
N PHE A 24 -7.07 25.47 13.75
CA PHE A 24 -6.81 24.79 15.00
C PHE A 24 -8.09 24.56 15.81
N ILE A 25 -8.98 25.56 15.87
CA ILE A 25 -10.31 25.43 16.50
C ILE A 25 -11.15 24.36 15.80
N VAL A 26 -11.15 24.34 14.46
CA VAL A 26 -11.86 23.31 13.68
C VAL A 26 -11.28 21.92 13.95
N CYS A 27 -9.96 21.77 13.99
CA CYS A 27 -9.32 20.49 14.30
C CYS A 27 -9.69 20.01 15.70
N LEU A 28 -9.68 20.89 16.71
CA LEU A 28 -10.12 20.54 18.06
C LEU A 28 -11.59 20.16 18.13
N ALA A 29 -12.46 20.80 17.34
CA ALA A 29 -13.86 20.43 17.25
C ALA A 29 -14.05 19.05 16.60
N VAL A 30 -13.28 18.72 15.56
CA VAL A 30 -13.30 17.40 14.90
C VAL A 30 -12.77 16.32 15.83
N ILE A 31 -11.64 16.55 16.50
CA ILE A 31 -11.04 15.61 17.44
C ILE A 31 -11.96 15.42 18.65
N GLY A 32 -12.52 16.50 19.20
CA GLY A 32 -13.49 16.44 20.30
C GLY A 32 -14.77 15.70 19.91
N SER A 33 -15.28 15.94 18.70
CA SER A 33 -16.43 15.18 18.16
C SER A 33 -16.09 13.71 17.96
N PHE A 34 -14.89 13.39 17.49
CA PHE A 34 -14.42 12.03 17.28
C PHE A 34 -14.23 11.26 18.60
N VAL A 35 -13.68 11.92 19.63
CA VAL A 35 -13.53 11.35 20.98
C VAL A 35 -14.89 11.17 21.64
N TRP A 36 -15.77 12.18 21.57
CA TRP A 36 -17.15 12.07 22.07
C TRP A 36 -17.93 10.96 21.35
N LEU A 37 -17.72 10.80 20.04
CA LEU A 37 -18.36 9.75 19.23
C LEU A 37 -17.81 8.34 19.55
N ARG A 38 -16.54 8.25 19.96
CA ARG A 38 -15.92 7.00 20.46
C ARG A 38 -16.46 6.61 21.84
N GLU A 39 -16.66 7.59 22.73
CA GLU A 39 -17.21 7.39 24.07
C GLU A 39 -18.72 7.09 24.05
N ALA A 40 -19.46 7.73 23.14
CA ALA A 40 -20.92 7.60 23.03
C ALA A 40 -21.40 6.25 22.43
N GLY A 41 -20.50 5.30 22.15
CA GLY A 41 -20.83 3.97 21.64
C GLY A 41 -21.60 3.94 20.30
N LYS A 42 -21.75 5.09 19.64
CA LYS A 42 -22.59 5.30 18.45
C LYS A 42 -21.89 5.02 17.12
N LEU A 43 -20.72 4.41 17.14
CA LEU A 43 -19.99 3.99 15.93
C LEU A 43 -20.42 2.61 15.39
N GLN A 44 -21.42 1.97 15.99
CA GLN A 44 -21.96 0.70 15.47
C GLN A 44 -23.00 0.90 14.34
N GLY A 45 -23.44 2.13 14.07
CA GLY A 45 -24.54 2.41 13.13
C GLY A 45 -24.16 3.03 11.79
N LEU A 46 -22.94 3.56 11.63
CA LEU A 46 -22.47 4.13 10.35
C LEU A 46 -21.92 3.02 9.47
N SER A 47 -22.83 2.13 9.10
CA SER A 47 -22.54 1.07 8.16
C SER A 47 -22.29 1.70 6.79
N LEU A 48 -21.03 1.66 6.35
CA LEU A 48 -20.64 2.00 4.98
C LEU A 48 -21.49 1.23 3.97
N SER A 49 -22.01 0.06 4.34
CA SER A 49 -22.93 -0.78 3.57
C SER A 49 -24.28 -0.13 3.24
N GLN A 50 -24.80 0.79 4.06
CA GLN A 50 -26.05 1.50 3.70
C GLN A 50 -25.81 2.59 2.66
N VAL A 51 -24.66 3.27 2.73
CA VAL A 51 -24.25 4.28 1.73
C VAL A 51 -23.85 3.58 0.43
N LEU A 52 -23.04 2.53 0.54
CA LEU A 52 -22.61 1.69 -0.58
C LEU A 52 -23.78 0.89 -1.17
N GLY A 53 -24.78 0.51 -0.36
CA GLY A 53 -26.02 -0.15 -0.79
C GLY A 53 -26.90 0.76 -1.66
N LYS A 54 -26.99 2.05 -1.33
CA LYS A 54 -27.71 3.02 -2.16
C LYS A 54 -26.96 3.37 -3.45
N LEU A 55 -25.63 3.39 -3.42
CA LEU A 55 -24.77 3.57 -4.60
C LEU A 55 -24.76 2.34 -5.52
N SER A 56 -24.76 1.15 -4.93
CA SER A 56 -24.73 -0.13 -5.65
C SER A 56 -26.09 -0.55 -6.18
N ALA A 57 -27.21 -0.14 -5.57
CA ALA A 57 -28.54 -0.35 -6.15
C ALA A 57 -28.71 0.32 -7.53
N GLY A 58 -27.93 1.37 -7.83
CA GLY A 58 -27.86 1.97 -9.17
C GLY A 58 -26.89 1.29 -10.14
N LEU A 59 -25.97 0.44 -9.64
CA LEU A 59 -24.86 -0.14 -10.42
C LEU A 59 -24.95 -1.67 -10.58
N ILE A 60 -25.82 -2.36 -9.82
CA ILE A 60 -25.90 -3.83 -9.79
C ILE A 60 -27.20 -4.30 -10.45
N GLN A 61 -27.22 -4.29 -11.79
CA GLN A 61 -28.09 -5.19 -12.57
C GLN A 61 -27.30 -6.38 -13.14
N LYS A 62 -26.00 -6.51 -12.85
CA LYS A 62 -25.17 -7.60 -13.37
C LYS A 62 -24.54 -8.43 -12.24
N LYS A 63 -25.39 -9.30 -11.69
CA LYS A 63 -25.15 -10.72 -11.33
C LYS A 63 -23.73 -11.06 -10.84
N VAL A 64 -23.61 -11.51 -9.59
CA VAL A 64 -23.34 -12.91 -9.22
C VAL A 64 -23.38 -13.03 -7.68
N LEU A 65 -24.11 -14.05 -7.25
CA LEU A 65 -24.41 -14.47 -5.87
C LEU A 65 -23.21 -15.22 -5.29
N VAL A 66 -22.83 -14.95 -4.03
CA VAL A 66 -22.49 -16.00 -3.04
C VAL A 66 -22.79 -15.47 -1.64
N SER A 67 -23.60 -16.23 -0.90
CA SER A 67 -23.99 -16.00 0.49
C SER A 67 -22.90 -16.41 1.48
N GLU A 68 -22.99 -15.77 2.64
CA GLU A 68 -22.25 -15.98 3.89
C GLU A 68 -22.15 -17.44 4.33
N ASP A 69 -20.95 -17.81 4.80
CA ASP A 69 -20.77 -18.67 5.98
C ASP A 69 -19.50 -18.24 6.73
N ALA A 70 -19.61 -18.22 8.06
CA ALA A 70 -18.75 -17.53 9.02
C ALA A 70 -17.27 -17.95 9.04
N VAL A 71 -16.35 -16.98 9.22
CA VAL A 71 -14.92 -17.24 9.46
C VAL A 71 -14.43 -16.63 10.77
N ASN A 72 -14.00 -17.54 11.65
CA ASN A 72 -13.26 -17.35 12.88
C ASN A 72 -11.87 -16.74 12.60
N THR A 73 -11.51 -15.69 13.32
CA THR A 73 -10.32 -14.85 13.11
C THR A 73 -9.03 -15.49 13.64
N ASN A 74 -8.59 -16.65 13.12
CA ASN A 74 -7.29 -17.23 13.51
C ASN A 74 -6.42 -17.74 12.35
N ASN A 75 -6.74 -17.36 11.12
CA ASN A 75 -6.01 -17.79 9.94
C ASN A 75 -6.34 -16.84 8.79
N LEU A 76 -5.45 -15.85 8.57
CA LEU A 76 -5.47 -14.99 7.38
C LEU A 76 -5.02 -15.81 6.17
N ASN A 77 -5.84 -16.76 5.73
CA ASN A 77 -5.76 -17.28 4.37
C ASN A 77 -6.46 -16.28 3.47
N ILE A 78 -5.68 -15.35 2.92
CA ILE A 78 -6.12 -14.47 1.86
C ILE A 78 -6.41 -15.35 0.64
N THR A 79 -7.65 -15.81 0.51
CA THR A 79 -8.12 -16.45 -0.72
C THR A 79 -8.39 -15.33 -1.71
N LEU A 80 -7.37 -15.00 -2.51
CA LEU A 80 -7.53 -14.21 -3.72
C LEU A 80 -8.52 -14.95 -4.65
N PRO A 81 -9.39 -14.23 -5.38
CA PRO A 81 -10.39 -14.84 -6.25
C PRO A 81 -9.71 -15.79 -7.24
N VAL A 82 -10.15 -17.05 -7.20
CA VAL A 82 -9.74 -18.14 -8.08
C VAL A 82 -9.87 -17.69 -9.53
N GLY A 83 -8.74 -17.43 -10.17
CA GLY A 83 -8.63 -16.86 -11.51
C GLY A 83 -7.34 -16.08 -11.77
N GLN A 84 -6.56 -15.76 -10.74
CA GLN A 84 -5.26 -15.09 -10.88
C GLN A 84 -4.13 -16.13 -10.78
N ASN A 85 -3.24 -16.20 -11.76
CA ASN A 85 -2.04 -17.02 -11.65
C ASN A 85 -1.20 -16.46 -10.49
N VAL A 86 -1.03 -17.23 -9.42
CA VAL A 86 -0.25 -16.85 -8.25
C VAL A 86 1.04 -17.65 -8.26
N TYR A 87 2.16 -16.96 -8.13
CA TYR A 87 3.49 -17.53 -8.03
C TYR A 87 3.85 -17.64 -6.55
N GLU A 88 3.80 -18.86 -6.01
CA GLU A 88 4.09 -19.14 -4.61
C GLU A 88 5.51 -19.67 -4.46
N GLU A 89 6.34 -18.97 -3.70
CA GLU A 89 7.74 -19.30 -3.47
C GLU A 89 7.97 -19.57 -1.97
N THR A 90 8.83 -20.54 -1.68
CA THR A 90 9.15 -20.94 -0.30
C THR A 90 10.51 -20.39 0.11
N ALA A 91 10.57 -19.75 1.28
CA ALA A 91 11.77 -19.16 1.83
C ALA A 91 12.77 -20.22 2.30
N GLU A 92 13.98 -20.20 1.73
CA GLU A 92 15.12 -21.01 2.20
C GLU A 92 16.08 -20.21 3.10
N ALA A 93 17.08 -20.91 3.65
CA ALA A 93 18.04 -20.29 4.56
C ALA A 93 18.86 -19.19 3.89
N GLY A 94 18.81 -17.98 4.45
CA GLY A 94 19.50 -16.80 3.92
C GLY A 94 18.72 -16.07 2.81
N GLU A 95 17.55 -16.56 2.42
CA GLU A 95 16.71 -15.90 1.44
C GLU A 95 15.84 -14.81 2.08
N GLY A 96 15.58 -13.77 1.29
CA GLY A 96 14.68 -12.69 1.63
C GLY A 96 13.62 -12.51 0.55
N ILE A 97 12.72 -11.55 0.74
CA ILE A 97 11.63 -11.29 -0.20
C ILE A 97 12.15 -10.98 -1.61
N THR A 98 13.28 -10.29 -1.74
CA THR A 98 13.93 -10.03 -3.03
C THR A 98 14.32 -11.31 -3.77
N HIS A 99 14.81 -12.33 -3.04
CA HIS A 99 15.19 -13.62 -3.62
C HIS A 99 13.96 -14.37 -4.13
N LEU A 100 12.88 -14.36 -3.34
CA LEU A 100 11.61 -14.98 -3.75
C LEU A 100 10.96 -14.23 -4.91
N ALA A 101 11.03 -12.90 -4.93
CA ALA A 101 10.54 -12.09 -6.04
C ALA A 101 11.28 -12.43 -7.35
N ARG A 102 12.60 -12.65 -7.28
CA ARG A 102 13.40 -13.11 -8.42
C ARG A 102 12.98 -14.50 -8.92
N LYS A 103 12.73 -15.46 -8.02
CA LYS A 103 12.25 -16.80 -8.38
C LYS A 103 10.87 -16.73 -9.06
N ALA A 104 9.94 -15.97 -8.49
CA ALA A 104 8.62 -15.75 -9.05
C ALA A 104 8.66 -15.07 -10.43
N LEU A 105 9.52 -14.06 -10.61
CA LEU A 105 9.73 -13.41 -11.90
C LEU A 105 10.28 -14.41 -12.94
N LYS A 106 11.25 -15.23 -12.56
CA LYS A 106 11.81 -16.26 -13.45
C LYS A 106 10.73 -17.25 -13.87
N GLN A 107 9.95 -17.77 -12.92
CA GLN A 107 8.85 -18.68 -13.23
C GLN A 107 7.83 -18.03 -14.18
N TYR A 108 7.48 -16.77 -13.95
CA TYR A 108 6.60 -16.01 -14.85
C TYR A 108 7.15 -15.93 -16.28
N LEU A 109 8.44 -15.60 -16.44
CA LEU A 109 9.07 -15.48 -17.75
C LEU A 109 9.16 -16.82 -18.47
N ASP A 110 9.48 -17.89 -17.74
CA ASP A 110 9.55 -19.26 -18.26
C ASP A 110 8.18 -19.74 -18.76
N GLU A 111 7.10 -19.45 -18.01
CA GLU A 111 5.71 -19.78 -18.40
C GLU A 111 5.21 -18.96 -19.60
N GLN A 112 5.55 -17.68 -19.65
CA GLN A 112 5.09 -16.77 -20.70
C GLN A 112 5.86 -16.97 -22.02
N GLY A 113 6.99 -17.70 -21.99
CA GLY A 113 7.83 -18.00 -23.17
C GLY A 113 8.30 -16.74 -23.90
N SER A 114 8.32 -15.60 -23.19
CA SER A 114 8.52 -14.29 -23.78
C SER A 114 9.94 -13.84 -23.53
N ASP A 115 10.67 -13.62 -24.63
CA ASP A 115 11.94 -12.92 -24.63
C ASP A 115 11.62 -11.41 -24.47
N LEU A 116 11.12 -11.05 -23.30
CA LEU A 116 10.99 -9.66 -22.90
C LEU A 116 12.42 -9.14 -22.80
N ASP A 117 12.74 -8.10 -23.59
CA ASP A 117 14.05 -7.45 -23.63
C ASP A 117 14.35 -6.72 -22.30
N LEU A 118 14.51 -7.52 -21.25
CA LEU A 118 14.72 -7.10 -19.88
C LEU A 118 16.23 -7.14 -19.62
N THR A 119 16.84 -5.97 -19.72
CA THR A 119 18.22 -5.79 -19.27
C THR A 119 18.35 -6.13 -17.77
N PRO A 120 19.56 -6.42 -17.28
CA PRO A 120 19.81 -6.64 -15.86
C PRO A 120 19.26 -5.52 -14.96
N GLU A 121 19.31 -4.27 -15.42
CA GLU A 121 18.77 -3.11 -14.71
C GLU A 121 17.24 -3.17 -14.57
N HIS A 122 16.53 -3.60 -15.61
CA HIS A 122 15.08 -3.82 -15.54
C HIS A 122 14.76 -4.89 -14.49
N LYS A 123 15.54 -5.98 -14.42
CA LYS A 123 15.33 -7.06 -13.44
C LYS A 123 15.51 -6.58 -12.01
N VAL A 124 16.56 -5.80 -11.72
CA VAL A 124 16.77 -5.17 -10.40
C VAL A 124 15.55 -4.34 -10.00
N TYR A 125 15.07 -3.51 -10.92
CA TYR A 125 13.92 -2.66 -10.64
C TYR A 125 12.66 -3.47 -10.36
N ILE A 126 12.39 -4.52 -11.14
CA ILE A 126 11.24 -5.40 -10.95
C ILE A 126 11.29 -6.07 -9.58
N GLU A 127 12.44 -6.62 -9.20
CA GLU A 127 12.64 -7.28 -7.90
C GLU A 127 12.38 -6.32 -6.73
N ASP A 128 12.96 -5.11 -6.79
CA ASP A 128 12.77 -4.06 -5.77
C ASP A 128 11.31 -3.59 -5.72
N TYR A 129 10.66 -3.44 -6.88
CA TYR A 129 9.24 -3.08 -6.95
C TYR A 129 8.35 -4.13 -6.28
N MET A 130 8.56 -5.41 -6.61
CA MET A 130 7.82 -6.53 -6.03
C MET A 130 8.06 -6.63 -4.52
N GLN A 131 9.31 -6.46 -4.07
CA GLN A 131 9.63 -6.42 -2.63
C GLN A 131 8.89 -5.29 -1.94
N LYS A 132 8.95 -4.05 -2.46
CA LYS A 132 8.28 -2.89 -1.85
C LYS A 132 6.76 -3.07 -1.70
N LYS A 133 6.12 -3.75 -2.64
CA LYS A 133 4.68 -4.04 -2.60
C LYS A 133 4.34 -5.18 -1.65
N THR A 134 5.24 -6.16 -1.51
CA THR A 134 5.06 -7.31 -0.62
C THR A 134 5.44 -6.99 0.84
N GLY A 135 6.29 -5.98 1.03
CA GLY A 135 6.80 -5.53 2.31
C GLY A 135 8.29 -5.88 2.50
N ASP A 136 8.89 -5.25 3.49
CA ASP A 136 10.27 -5.50 3.90
C ASP A 136 10.27 -6.13 5.29
N ARG A 137 10.28 -7.46 5.34
CA ARG A 137 10.27 -8.24 6.57
C ARG A 137 11.22 -9.43 6.47
N TRP A 138 11.67 -9.88 7.64
CA TRP A 138 12.37 -11.14 7.78
C TRP A 138 11.40 -12.29 7.52
N LEU A 139 11.85 -13.29 6.76
CA LEU A 139 11.08 -14.49 6.46
C LEU A 139 11.50 -15.62 7.40
N GLN A 140 10.53 -16.43 7.82
CA GLN A 140 10.83 -17.68 8.51
C GLN A 140 11.22 -18.77 7.50
N LEU A 141 12.06 -19.71 7.91
CA LEU A 141 12.40 -20.86 7.06
C LEU A 141 11.14 -21.67 6.73
N GLY A 142 10.91 -21.92 5.44
CA GLY A 142 9.71 -22.59 4.96
C GLY A 142 8.47 -21.70 4.86
N GLU A 143 8.58 -20.41 5.17
CA GLU A 143 7.50 -19.45 4.94
C GLU A 143 7.22 -19.32 3.44
N LYS A 144 5.94 -19.29 3.09
CA LYS A 144 5.51 -19.14 1.71
C LYS A 144 5.13 -17.70 1.44
N VAL A 145 5.65 -17.16 0.34
CA VAL A 145 5.33 -15.82 -0.14
C VAL A 145 4.72 -15.95 -1.53
N SER A 146 3.59 -15.29 -1.72
CA SER A 146 2.83 -15.34 -2.97
C SER A 146 2.92 -14.02 -3.70
N PHE A 147 3.25 -14.07 -4.98
CA PHE A 147 3.25 -12.93 -5.90
C PHE A 147 2.15 -13.13 -6.94
N SER A 148 1.26 -12.15 -7.09
CA SER A 148 0.22 -12.24 -8.11
C SER A 148 0.79 -11.94 -9.50
N LYS A 149 0.23 -12.56 -10.54
CA LYS A 149 0.60 -12.27 -11.93
C LYS A 149 0.51 -10.77 -12.24
N GLU A 150 -0.53 -10.12 -11.75
CA GLU A 150 -0.77 -8.69 -11.98
C GLU A 150 0.35 -7.82 -11.40
N LEU A 151 0.90 -8.20 -10.23
CA LEU A 151 2.02 -7.48 -9.63
C LEU A 151 3.29 -7.62 -10.47
N ILE A 152 3.55 -8.81 -11.02
CA ILE A 152 4.70 -9.06 -11.89
C ILE A 152 4.56 -8.29 -13.21
N GLU A 153 3.39 -8.36 -13.84
CA GLU A 153 3.08 -7.59 -15.06
C GLU A 153 3.20 -6.07 -14.82
N GLU A 154 2.66 -5.56 -13.72
CA GLU A 154 2.78 -4.16 -13.32
C GLU A 154 4.24 -3.75 -13.15
N ALA A 155 5.05 -4.57 -12.48
CA ALA A 155 6.47 -4.31 -12.26
C ALA A 155 7.26 -4.27 -13.57
N ILE A 156 6.99 -5.21 -14.49
CA ILE A 156 7.61 -5.25 -15.83
C ILE A 156 7.26 -4.00 -16.62
N ASN A 157 5.98 -3.61 -16.65
CA ASN A 157 5.54 -2.40 -17.36
C ASN A 157 6.25 -1.15 -16.80
N LYS A 158 6.37 -1.05 -15.47
CA LYS A 158 7.08 0.06 -14.82
C LYS A 158 8.59 0.05 -15.11
N ALA A 159 9.19 -1.13 -15.23
CA ALA A 159 10.59 -1.26 -15.60
C ALA A 159 10.86 -0.81 -17.04
N GLN A 160 9.96 -1.10 -17.96
CA GLN A 160 10.07 -0.68 -19.37
C GLN A 160 9.86 0.84 -19.55
N GLU A 161 9.19 1.51 -18.61
CA GLU A 161 9.00 2.96 -18.59
C GLU A 161 10.25 3.72 -18.05
N LEU A 162 11.30 3.02 -17.63
CA LEU A 162 12.49 3.66 -17.06
C LEU A 162 13.25 4.51 -18.09
N THR A 163 13.65 5.70 -17.65
CA THR A 163 14.51 6.58 -18.45
C THR A 163 15.95 6.04 -18.51
N PRO A 164 16.72 6.39 -19.55
CA PRO A 164 18.13 5.98 -19.65
C PRO A 164 18.97 6.38 -18.43
N GLN A 165 18.66 7.52 -17.81
CA GLN A 165 19.35 7.97 -16.60
C GLN A 165 19.02 7.09 -15.38
N GLN A 166 17.77 6.62 -15.26
CA GLN A 166 17.39 5.68 -14.20
C GLN A 166 18.06 4.32 -14.41
N LEU A 167 18.14 3.83 -15.66
CA LEU A 167 18.86 2.62 -15.99
C LEU A 167 20.35 2.73 -15.64
N ASP A 168 20.98 3.87 -15.95
CA ASP A 168 22.39 4.09 -15.62
C ASP A 168 22.66 4.04 -14.11
N ASN A 169 21.77 4.63 -13.30
CA ASN A 169 21.84 4.54 -11.84
C ASN A 169 21.69 3.09 -11.33
N LEU A 170 20.95 2.25 -12.05
CA LEU A 170 20.70 0.86 -11.68
C LEU A 170 21.87 -0.07 -12.03
N LYS A 171 22.78 0.33 -12.92
CA LYS A 171 23.97 -0.48 -13.29
C LYS A 171 24.83 -0.88 -12.10
N VAL A 172 24.93 -0.01 -11.10
CA VAL A 172 25.68 -0.27 -9.87
C VAL A 172 25.14 -1.51 -9.14
N TYR A 173 23.83 -1.70 -9.17
CA TYR A 173 23.16 -2.81 -8.51
C TYR A 173 23.04 -4.04 -9.42
N SER A 174 22.83 -3.85 -10.73
CA SER A 174 22.70 -4.95 -11.68
C SER A 174 23.98 -5.80 -11.78
N SER A 175 25.16 -5.19 -11.57
CA SER A 175 26.45 -5.89 -11.54
C SER A 175 26.61 -6.91 -10.40
N GLN A 176 25.76 -6.84 -9.36
CA GLN A 176 25.84 -7.69 -8.17
C GLN A 176 24.91 -8.90 -8.25
N ILE A 177 24.01 -8.93 -9.24
CA ILE A 177 23.11 -10.06 -9.47
C ILE A 177 23.87 -11.07 -10.32
N ILE A 178 24.30 -12.18 -9.71
CA ILE A 178 24.86 -13.31 -10.46
C ILE A 178 23.69 -13.97 -11.20
N SER A 179 23.81 -14.02 -12.54
CA SER A 179 22.88 -14.66 -13.47
C SER A 179 22.78 -16.17 -13.26
#